data_AF-A0AAV2JDH0-F1
#
_entry.id   AF-A0AAV2JDH0-F1
#
_cell.length_a   1.000
_cell.length_b   1.000
_cell.length_c   1.000
_cell.angle_alpha   90.00
_cell.angle_beta   90.00
_cell.angle_gamma   90.00
#
_symmetry.space_group_name_H-M   'P 1'
#
loop_
_entity.id
_entity.type
_entity.pdbx_description
1 polymer ?
#
loop_
_entity_poly.entity_id
_entity_poly.type
_entity_poly.pdbx_seq_one_letter_code
_entity_poly.pdbx_strand_id
1 'polypeptide(L)'
;MFKDIFYRTDVSRTGTLSMNELRNAIMAVGLRLSDEMLSLMAVRYGASSGHMSLESFISLVLRFECMSKIYNKLSNGTTMTLRESEWLYLSMYT
;
A
#
# COMPACT_ATOMS: atom_id res chain seq x y z
N MET A 1 2.41 3.55 -15.67
CA MET A 1 2.18 4.42 -14.49
C MET A 1 2.91 3.92 -13.25
N PHE A 2 2.46 2.85 -12.56
CA PHE A 2 3.14 2.40 -11.32
C PHE A 2 4.56 1.89 -11.56
N LYS A 3 4.81 1.22 -12.68
CA LYS A 3 6.17 0.84 -13.10
C LYS A 3 7.09 2.06 -13.26
N ASP A 4 6.58 3.14 -13.85
CA ASP A 4 7.36 4.36 -14.06
C ASP A 4 7.68 5.04 -12.73
N ILE A 5 6.72 5.06 -11.80
CA ILE A 5 6.95 5.56 -10.43
C ILE A 5 8.03 4.73 -9.74
N PHE A 6 7.90 3.40 -9.77
CA PHE A 6 8.87 2.48 -9.16
C PHE A 6 10.29 2.76 -9.64
N TYR A 7 10.52 2.79 -10.96
CA TYR A 7 11.85 3.02 -11.51
C TYR A 7 12.38 4.43 -11.28
N ARG A 8 11.50 5.44 -11.16
CA ARG A 8 11.92 6.79 -10.77
C ARG A 8 12.33 6.87 -9.30
N THR A 9 11.77 6.01 -8.46
CA THR A 9 12.02 6.01 -7.00
C THR A 9 13.10 5.03 -6.56
N ASP A 10 13.42 4.00 -7.35
CA ASP A 10 14.59 3.12 -7.19
C ASP A 10 15.88 3.89 -7.58
N VAL A 11 16.23 4.87 -6.75
CA VAL A 11 17.40 5.74 -6.95
C VAL A 11 18.69 4.93 -6.82
N SER A 12 18.69 3.93 -5.93
CA SER A 12 19.80 3.00 -5.74
C SER A 12 20.00 2.04 -6.93
N ARG A 13 19.02 1.93 -7.83
CA ARG A 13 19.03 1.05 -9.01
C ARG A 13 19.26 -0.41 -8.66
N THR A 14 18.69 -0.84 -7.54
CA THR A 14 18.81 -2.22 -7.08
C THR A 14 17.79 -3.15 -7.73
N GLY A 15 16.79 -2.59 -8.43
CA GLY A 15 15.60 -3.32 -8.88
C GLY A 15 14.61 -3.60 -7.74
N THR A 16 14.82 -2.99 -6.57
CA THR A 16 13.96 -3.10 -5.38
C THR A 16 13.85 -1.75 -4.68
N LEU A 17 12.84 -1.57 -3.85
CA LEU A 17 12.69 -0.36 -3.02
C LEU A 17 13.12 -0.66 -1.58
N SER A 18 14.10 0.09 -1.09
CA SER A 18 14.35 0.24 0.34
C SER A 18 13.18 0.98 1.03
N MET A 19 13.17 1.04 2.37
CA MET A 19 12.14 1.78 3.11
C MET A 19 12.02 3.26 2.71
N ASN A 20 13.15 3.93 2.47
CA ASN A 20 13.15 5.33 2.07
C ASN A 20 12.61 5.51 0.64
N GLU A 21 13.00 4.63 -0.29
CA GLU A 21 12.53 4.67 -1.67
C GLU A 21 11.04 4.29 -1.75
N LEU A 22 10.60 3.33 -0.94
CA LEU A 22 9.19 2.97 -0.81
C LEU A 22 8.36 4.16 -0.31
N ARG A 23 8.83 4.90 0.69
CA ARG A 23 8.16 6.12 1.16
C ARG A 23 7.96 7.11 0.02
N ASN A 24 9.00 7.35 -0.78
CA ASN A 24 8.95 8.26 -1.92
C ASN A 24 7.98 7.75 -3.00
N ALA A 25 7.99 6.45 -3.28
CA ALA A 25 7.08 5.83 -4.23
C ALA A 25 5.60 5.97 -3.81
N ILE A 26 5.30 5.72 -2.54
CA ILE A 26 3.95 5.87 -1.97
C ILE A 26 3.48 7.32 -2.05
N MET A 27 4.33 8.29 -1.72
CA MET A 27 4.02 9.71 -1.90
C MET A 27 3.79 10.10 -3.36
N ALA A 28 4.59 9.55 -4.29
CA ALA A 28 4.44 9.81 -5.72
C ALA A 28 3.15 9.22 -6.33
N VAL A 29 2.60 8.16 -5.73
CA VAL A 29 1.26 7.62 -6.05
C VAL A 29 0.14 8.50 -5.46
N GLY A 30 0.47 9.46 -4.61
CA GLY A 30 -0.49 10.35 -3.94
C GLY A 30 -1.02 9.78 -2.61
N LEU A 31 -0.43 8.69 -2.13
CA LEU A 31 -0.79 8.09 -0.85
C LEU A 31 -0.01 8.75 0.29
N ARG A 32 -0.71 8.99 1.41
CA ARG A 32 -0.09 9.46 2.66
C ARG A 32 -0.37 8.45 3.74
N LEU A 33 0.66 7.72 4.14
CA LEU A 33 0.62 6.72 5.20
C LEU A 33 1.39 7.24 6.41
N SER A 34 0.98 6.85 7.62
CA SER A 34 1.83 7.00 8.80
C SER A 34 3.06 6.11 8.69
N ASP A 35 4.12 6.44 9.43
CA ASP A 35 5.37 5.66 9.46
C ASP A 35 5.13 4.23 9.94
N GLU A 36 4.21 4.06 10.89
CA GLU A 36 3.77 2.77 11.39
C GLU A 36 3.10 1.94 10.30
N MET A 37 2.13 2.52 9.58
CA MET A 37 1.44 1.83 8.49
C MET A 37 2.43 1.47 7.36
N LEU A 38 3.34 2.38 7.01
CA LEU A 38 4.37 2.12 5.99
C LEU A 38 5.28 0.94 6.40
N SER A 39 5.66 0.88 7.67
CA SER A 39 6.49 -0.21 8.20
C SER A 39 5.74 -1.55 8.15
N LEU A 40 4.46 -1.58 8.54
CA LEU A 40 3.62 -2.78 8.42
C LEU A 40 3.45 -3.22 6.97
N MET A 41 3.29 -2.30 6.03
CA MET A 41 3.21 -2.59 4.60
C MET A 41 4.53 -3.18 4.08
N ALA A 42 5.67 -2.67 4.53
CA ALA A 42 6.97 -3.23 4.17
C ALA A 42 7.16 -4.65 4.73
N VAL A 43 6.69 -4.93 5.94
CA VAL A 43 6.71 -6.30 6.50
C VAL A 43 5.78 -7.24 5.72
N ARG A 44 4.58 -6.77 5.34
CA ARG A 44 3.55 -7.59 4.71
C ARG A 44 3.83 -7.89 3.23
N TYR A 45 4.43 -6.95 2.50
CA TYR A 45 4.63 -7.03 1.05
C TYR A 45 6.12 -7.09 0.64
N GLY A 46 7.04 -6.67 1.51
CA GLY A 46 8.48 -6.74 1.25
C GLY A 46 9.03 -8.16 1.40
N ALA A 47 10.23 -8.36 0.88
CA ALA A 47 11.01 -9.55 1.11
C ALA A 47 11.57 -9.58 2.54
N SER A 48 12.08 -10.74 2.97
CA SER A 48 12.76 -10.89 4.27
C SER A 48 13.95 -9.95 4.47
N SER A 49 14.53 -9.43 3.38
CA SER A 49 15.59 -8.43 3.39
C SER A 49 15.11 -7.01 3.75
N GLY A 50 13.80 -6.77 3.84
CA GLY A 50 13.22 -5.44 4.03
C GLY A 50 13.11 -4.61 2.74
N HIS A 51 13.49 -5.19 1.60
CA HIS A 51 13.35 -4.57 0.28
C HIS A 51 12.09 -5.05 -0.43
N MET A 52 11.47 -4.18 -1.23
CA MET A 52 10.23 -4.48 -1.96
C MET A 52 10.47 -4.61 -3.46
N SER A 53 10.06 -5.74 -4.07
CA SER A 53 10.11 -5.91 -5.52
C SER A 53 9.05 -5.09 -6.24
N LEU A 54 9.17 -4.99 -7.57
CA LEU A 54 8.17 -4.33 -8.41
C LEU A 54 6.79 -5.02 -8.31
N GLU A 55 6.72 -6.36 -8.32
CA GLU A 55 5.43 -7.05 -8.22
C GLU A 55 4.76 -6.80 -6.87
N SER A 56 5.54 -6.86 -5.78
CA SER A 56 5.06 -6.56 -4.43
C SER A 56 4.57 -5.12 -4.30
N PHE A 57 5.29 -4.16 -4.87
CA PHE A 57 4.89 -2.75 -4.87
C PHE A 57 3.57 -2.54 -5.63
N ILE A 58 3.42 -3.14 -6.81
CA ILE A 58 2.16 -3.05 -7.58
C ILE A 58 1.01 -3.70 -6.81
N SER A 59 1.24 -4.87 -6.21
CA SER A 59 0.24 -5.57 -5.38
C SER A 59 -0.21 -4.71 -4.20
N LEU A 60 0.74 -4.10 -3.49
CA LEU A 60 0.48 -3.17 -2.40
C LEU A 60 -0.40 -2.00 -2.84
N VAL A 61 -0.01 -1.30 -3.92
CA VAL A 61 -0.73 -0.11 -4.39
C VAL A 61 -2.14 -0.46 -4.85
N LEU A 62 -2.32 -1.55 -5.61
CA LEU A 62 -3.64 -2.02 -6.03
C LEU A 62 -4.53 -2.39 -4.84
N ARG A 63 -3.97 -3.08 -3.84
CA ARG A 63 -4.70 -3.45 -2.64
C ARG A 63 -5.08 -2.22 -1.81
N PHE A 64 -4.21 -1.22 -1.74
CA PHE A 64 -4.53 0.05 -1.10
C PHE A 64 -5.65 0.80 -1.83
N GLU A 65 -5.58 0.93 -3.15
CA GLU A 65 -6.62 1.59 -3.95
C GLU A 65 -7.98 0.89 -3.80
N CYS A 66 -7.99 -0.44 -3.77
CA CYS A 66 -9.19 -1.23 -3.53
C CYS A 66 -9.84 -0.88 -2.18
N MET A 67 -9.06 -0.92 -1.10
CA MET A 67 -9.56 -0.58 0.24
C MET A 67 -9.99 0.87 0.37
N SER A 68 -9.26 1.79 -0.24
CA SER A 68 -9.63 3.21 -0.24
C SER A 68 -10.97 3.43 -0.95
N LYS A 69 -11.20 2.75 -2.08
CA LYS A 69 -12.49 2.78 -2.78
C LYS A 69 -13.62 2.20 -1.94
N ILE A 70 -13.38 1.11 -1.22
CA ILE A 70 -14.37 0.51 -0.31
C ILE A 70 -14.69 1.47 0.84
N TYR A 71 -13.67 2.03 1.48
CA TYR A 71 -13.85 3.02 2.54
C TYR A 71 -14.64 4.23 2.05
N ASN A 72 -14.31 4.80 0.88
CA ASN A 72 -15.04 5.94 0.34
C ASN A 72 -16.51 5.63 0.00
N LYS A 73 -16.84 4.36 -0.30
CA LYS A 73 -18.23 3.93 -0.56
C LYS A 73 -19.03 3.66 0.71
N LEU A 74 -18.38 3.18 1.76
CA LEU A 74 -19.05 2.72 2.99
C LEU A 74 -18.95 3.72 4.15
N SER A 75 -18.04 4.70 4.06
CA SER A 75 -17.87 5.72 5.08
C SER A 75 -18.87 6.87 4.92
N ASN A 76 -19.09 7.58 6.03
CA ASN A 76 -19.81 8.85 6.06
C ASN A 76 -18.87 10.07 5.80
N GLY A 77 -17.66 9.83 5.30
CA GLY A 77 -16.62 10.85 5.09
C GLY A 77 -15.60 10.97 6.22
N THR A 78 -15.88 10.45 7.42
CA THR A 78 -14.91 10.44 8.54
C THR A 78 -14.76 9.07 9.19
N THR A 79 -15.85 8.29 9.26
CA THR A 79 -15.86 6.96 9.86
C THR A 79 -16.64 5.98 8.99
N MET A 80 -16.24 4.71 9.08
CA MET A 80 -16.94 3.59 8.46
C MET A 80 -17.48 2.71 9.60
N THR A 81 -18.80 2.49 9.63
CA THR A 81 -19.44 1.63 10.62
C THR A 81 -19.87 0.34 9.94
N LEU A 82 -19.48 -0.80 10.51
CA LEU A 82 -19.77 -2.12 9.95
C LEU A 82 -20.41 -3.00 11.02
N ARG A 83 -21.36 -3.85 10.61
CA ARG A 83 -21.79 -5.00 11.41
C ARG A 83 -20.69 -6.06 11.38
N GLU A 84 -20.72 -6.97 12.36
CA GLU A 84 -19.73 -8.06 12.47
C GLU A 84 -19.59 -8.86 11.16
N SER A 85 -20.71 -9.23 10.54
CA SER A 85 -20.70 -9.98 9.27
C SER A 85 -20.09 -9.20 8.11
N GLU A 86 -20.29 -7.88 8.06
CA GLU A 86 -19.71 -7.01 7.03
C GLU A 86 -18.20 -6.85 7.23
N TRP A 87 -17.77 -6.73 8.49
CA TRP A 87 -16.35 -6.69 8.84
C TRP A 87 -15.63 -7.99 8.48
N LEU A 88 -16.20 -9.14 8.83
CA LEU A 88 -15.64 -10.46 8.48
C LEU A 88 -15.58 -10.68 6.97
N TYR A 89 -16.61 -10.25 6.24
CA TYR A 89 -16.59 -10.30 4.77
C TYR A 89 -15.43 -9.46 4.21
N LEU A 90 -15.28 -8.22 4.68
CA LEU A 90 -14.25 -7.31 4.21
C LEU A 90 -12.83 -7.76 4.56
N SER A 91 -12.61 -8.35 5.73
CA SER A 91 -11.27 -8.79 6.15
C SER A 91 -10.82 -10.07 5.46
N MET A 92 -11.75 -10.96 5.10
CA MET A 92 -11.43 -12.29 4.58
C MET A 92 -11.44 -12.39 3.05
N TYR A 93 -12.26 -11.61 2.35
CA TYR A 93 -12.52 -11.80 0.92
C TYR A 93 -12.12 -10.63 0.02
N THR A 94 -11.48 -9.61 0.58
CA THR A 94 -11.06 -8.40 -0.12
C THR A 94 -9.57 -8.17 0.00
#